data_AF-A0AAU4UA00-F1
#
_entry.id   AF-A0AAU4UA00-F1
#
_cell.length_a   1.000
_cell.length_b   1.000
_cell.length_c   1.000
_cell.angle_alpha   90.00
_cell.angle_beta   90.00
_cell.angle_gamma   90.00
#
_symmetry.space_group_name_H-M   'P 1'
#
loop_
_entity.id
_entity.type
_entity.pdbx_description
1 polymer ?
#
loop_
_entity_poly.entity_id
_entity_poly.type
_entity_poly.pdbx_seq_one_letter_code
_entity_poly.pdbx_strand_id
1 'polypeptide(L)'
;MNVEHAQQTTAAEIRTAIKAATPRAVYPDDEFGSPESPSVRVAGWDPEETQSNERLLKQSTSHLTKQGWKVFPETTDSDDRSARIIKPGLASGRLYASNQSLTFTGSVEV
;
A
#
# COMPACT_ATOMS: atom_id res chain seq x y z
N MET A 1 6.03 5.45 21.00
CA MET A 1 6.31 5.92 19.63
C MET A 1 5.27 7.00 19.32
N ASN A 2 5.58 8.10 18.63
CA ASN A 2 4.53 9.06 18.26
C ASN A 2 3.71 8.47 17.11
N VAL A 3 2.39 8.37 17.29
CA VAL A 3 1.45 7.78 16.32
C VAL A 3 1.53 8.47 14.96
N GLU A 4 1.61 9.80 14.95
CA GLU A 4 1.75 10.60 13.73
C GLU A 4 3.02 10.22 12.96
N HIS A 5 4.14 10.10 13.67
CA HIS A 5 5.42 9.71 13.07
C HIS A 5 5.38 8.27 12.52
N ALA A 6 4.69 7.35 13.20
CA ALA A 6 4.50 5.98 12.73
C ALA A 6 3.62 5.92 11.46
N GLN A 7 2.56 6.73 11.41
CA GLN A 7 1.70 6.87 10.22
C GLN A 7 2.50 7.43 9.03
N GLN A 8 3.25 8.51 9.23
CA GLN A 8 4.08 9.13 8.18
C GLN A 8 5.17 8.18 7.66
N THR A 9 5.84 7.46 8.57
CA THR A 9 6.86 6.48 8.18
C THR A 9 6.24 5.36 7.34
N THR A 10 5.12 4.80 7.79
CA THR A 10 4.40 3.74 7.08
C THR A 10 3.94 4.23 5.69
N ALA A 11 3.39 5.44 5.61
CA ALA A 11 2.97 6.02 4.34
C ALA A 11 4.15 6.21 3.37
N ALA A 12 5.29 6.72 3.84
CA ALA A 12 6.47 6.90 3.01
C ALA A 12 7.02 5.58 2.44
N GLU A 13 7.08 4.52 3.24
CA GLU A 13 7.50 3.18 2.81
C GLU A 13 6.54 2.61 1.74
N ILE A 14 5.23 2.68 1.98
CA ILE A 14 4.21 2.23 1.04
C ILE A 14 4.25 3.03 -0.26
N ARG A 15 4.32 4.36 -0.16
CA ARG A 15 4.40 5.27 -1.30
C ARG A 15 5.63 4.95 -2.16
N THR A 16 6.75 4.59 -1.54
CA THR A 16 7.97 4.16 -2.24
C THR A 16 7.75 2.84 -2.98
N ALA A 17 7.09 1.87 -2.36
CA ALA A 17 6.75 0.60 -3.00
C ALA A 17 5.76 0.75 -4.17
N ILE A 18 4.79 1.66 -4.07
CA ILE A 18 3.88 1.98 -5.20
C ILE A 18 4.68 2.68 -6.31
N LYS A 19 5.51 3.68 -5.99
CA LYS A 19 6.39 4.36 -6.96
C LYS A 19 7.32 3.44 -7.73
N ALA A 20 7.80 2.38 -7.08
CA ALA A 20 8.63 1.38 -7.75
C ALA A 20 7.86 0.58 -8.82
N ALA A 21 6.55 0.37 -8.65
CA ALA A 21 5.71 -0.34 -9.61
C ALA A 21 5.12 0.58 -10.70
N THR A 22 4.84 1.84 -10.34
CA THR A 22 4.18 2.81 -11.20
C THR A 22 4.95 4.14 -11.29
N PRO A 23 6.15 4.19 -11.88
CA PRO A 23 7.01 5.38 -11.84
C PRO A 23 6.38 6.64 -12.48
N ARG A 24 5.38 6.46 -13.34
CA ARG A 24 4.65 7.54 -14.04
C ARG A 24 3.23 7.79 -13.51
N ALA A 25 2.82 7.09 -12.45
CA ALA A 25 1.50 7.28 -11.86
C ALA A 25 1.32 8.67 -11.26
N VAL A 26 0.06 9.07 -11.14
CA VAL A 26 -0.39 10.20 -10.33
C VAL A 26 -0.54 9.72 -8.89
N TYR A 27 -0.03 10.52 -7.95
CA TYR A 27 -0.07 10.23 -6.51
C TYR A 27 -0.90 11.31 -5.81
N PRO A 28 -2.15 11.03 -5.41
CA PRO A 28 -2.86 11.92 -4.50
C PRO A 28 -2.14 12.00 -3.15
N ASP A 29 -2.52 12.98 -2.34
CA ASP A 29 -2.01 13.11 -0.98
C ASP A 29 -2.34 11.87 -0.13
N ASP A 30 -1.45 11.56 0.81
CA ASP A 30 -1.68 10.48 1.76
C ASP A 30 -2.75 10.92 2.76
N GLU A 31 -3.63 10.01 3.16
CA GLU A 31 -4.69 10.29 4.12
C GLU A 31 -4.36 9.62 5.47
N PHE A 32 -4.48 10.38 6.54
CA PHE A 32 -4.15 9.96 7.90
C PHE A 32 -5.36 10.07 8.82
N GLY A 33 -5.58 9.03 9.63
CA GLY A 33 -6.61 9.02 10.68
C GLY A 33 -6.15 9.74 11.95
N SER A 34 -7.10 9.98 12.85
CA SER A 34 -6.84 10.60 14.16
C SER A 34 -6.02 9.67 15.08
N PRO A 35 -5.43 10.19 16.17
CA PRO A 35 -4.69 9.36 17.13
C PRO A 35 -5.50 8.22 17.76
N GLU A 36 -6.81 8.40 17.90
CA GLU A 36 -7.75 7.39 18.42
C GLU A 36 -8.11 6.31 17.39
N SER A 37 -7.81 6.56 16.11
CA SER A 37 -8.05 5.65 14.98
C SER A 37 -6.98 5.88 13.92
N PRO A 38 -5.73 5.44 14.15
CA PRO A 38 -4.58 5.91 13.39
C PRO A 38 -4.42 5.16 12.07
N SER A 39 -5.36 5.40 11.16
CA SER A 39 -5.36 4.84 9.81
C SER A 39 -4.33 5.53 8.92
N VAL A 40 -3.86 4.80 7.92
CA VAL A 40 -2.98 5.29 6.84
C VAL A 40 -3.58 4.82 5.52
N ARG A 41 -3.72 5.73 4.58
CA ARG A 41 -4.11 5.42 3.21
C ARG A 41 -3.18 6.12 2.22
N VAL A 42 -2.70 5.35 1.26
CA VAL A 42 -1.77 5.80 0.22
C VAL A 42 -2.26 5.24 -1.10
N ALA A 43 -2.31 6.07 -2.14
CA ALA A 43 -2.73 5.63 -3.46
C ALA A 43 -1.76 6.09 -4.56
N GLY A 44 -1.75 5.33 -5.66
CA GLY A 44 -1.11 5.72 -6.91
C GLY A 44 -1.91 5.15 -8.08
N TRP A 45 -2.16 5.98 -9.09
CA TRP A 45 -2.95 5.62 -10.28
C TRP A 45 -2.10 5.78 -11.54
N ASP A 46 -1.95 4.72 -12.33
CA ASP A 46 -1.22 4.77 -13.62
C ASP A 46 -2.19 5.17 -14.76
N PRO A 47 -2.18 6.43 -15.22
CA PRO A 47 -3.10 6.89 -16.27
C PRO A 47 -2.78 6.29 -17.64
N GLU A 48 -1.58 5.77 -17.84
CA GLU A 48 -1.17 5.13 -19.11
C GLU A 48 -1.64 3.67 -19.19
N GLU A 49 -2.23 3.12 -18.12
CA GLU A 49 -2.78 1.77 -18.05
C GLU A 49 -1.82 0.66 -18.54
N THR A 50 -0.53 0.82 -18.26
CA THR A 50 0.53 0.07 -18.95
C THR A 50 0.69 -1.38 -18.50
N GLN A 51 0.11 -1.76 -17.36
CA GLN A 51 0.37 -3.02 -16.68
C GLN A 51 -0.91 -3.58 -16.07
N SER A 52 -1.07 -4.91 -16.05
CA SER A 52 -2.19 -5.57 -15.34
C SER A 52 -2.12 -5.36 -13.81
N ASN A 53 -3.27 -5.37 -13.13
CA ASN A 53 -3.37 -5.35 -11.66
C ASN A 53 -2.46 -6.38 -10.96
N GLU A 54 -2.35 -7.60 -11.50
CA GLU A 54 -1.47 -8.64 -10.95
C GLU A 54 0.01 -8.22 -10.98
N ARG A 55 0.46 -7.66 -12.09
CA ARG A 55 1.83 -7.17 -12.26
C ARG A 55 2.12 -5.99 -11.33
N LEU A 56 1.19 -5.04 -11.24
CA LEU A 56 1.28 -3.89 -10.33
C LEU A 56 1.43 -4.36 -8.87
N LEU A 57 0.50 -5.21 -8.42
CA LEU A 57 0.54 -5.74 -7.06
C LEU A 57 1.82 -6.53 -6.79
N LYS A 58 2.25 -7.38 -7.73
CA LYS A 58 3.47 -8.19 -7.57
C LYS A 58 4.72 -7.33 -7.45
N GLN A 59 4.85 -6.26 -8.24
CA GLN A 59 6.00 -5.36 -8.17
C GLN A 59 6.06 -4.61 -6.84
N SER A 60 4.94 -4.01 -6.41
CA SER A 60 4.89 -3.29 -5.12
C SER A 60 5.10 -4.22 -3.93
N THR A 61 4.46 -5.39 -3.92
CA THR A 61 4.62 -6.36 -2.81
C THR A 61 6.01 -6.99 -2.77
N SER A 62 6.68 -7.16 -3.92
CA SER A 62 8.09 -7.58 -3.97
C SER A 62 9.01 -6.53 -3.35
N HIS A 63 8.72 -5.24 -3.53
CA HIS A 63 9.47 -4.16 -2.87
C HIS A 63 9.32 -4.22 -1.34
N LEU A 64 8.08 -4.38 -0.86
CA LEU A 64 7.79 -4.48 0.58
C LEU A 64 8.43 -5.73 1.21
N THR A 65 8.40 -6.86 0.51
CA THR A 65 9.05 -8.10 0.97
C THR A 65 10.56 -7.92 1.14
N LYS A 66 11.23 -7.19 0.23
CA LYS A 66 12.66 -6.86 0.35
C LYS A 66 12.97 -5.98 1.56
N GLN A 67 12.01 -5.17 2.01
CA GLN A 67 12.11 -4.37 3.23
C GLN A 67 11.75 -5.17 4.50
N GLY A 68 11.52 -6.48 4.38
CA GLY A 68 11.23 -7.37 5.52
C GLY A 68 9.75 -7.43 5.91
N TRP A 69 8.85 -6.84 5.12
CA TRP A 69 7.42 -6.93 5.37
C TRP A 69 6.90 -8.30 4.93
N LYS A 70 5.97 -8.88 5.69
CA LYS A 70 5.32 -10.13 5.30
C LYS A 70 4.11 -9.81 4.44
N VAL A 71 4.05 -10.41 3.25
CA VAL A 71 2.95 -10.20 2.30
C VAL A 71 2.26 -11.51 1.97
N PHE A 72 0.93 -11.50 2.01
CA PHE A 72 0.08 -12.64 1.71
C PHE A 72 -0.89 -12.23 0.60
N PRO A 73 -0.62 -12.59 -0.66
CA PRO A 73 -1.55 -12.36 -1.76
C PRO A 73 -2.91 -13.00 -1.47
N GLU A 74 -3.97 -12.27 -1.78
CA GLU A 74 -5.35 -12.71 -1.66
C GLU A 74 -5.91 -12.85 -3.07
N THR A 75 -6.50 -14.01 -3.36
CA THR A 75 -7.20 -14.25 -4.62
C THR A 75 -8.61 -13.68 -4.51
N THR A 76 -9.05 -12.95 -5.54
CA THR A 76 -10.44 -12.50 -5.66
C THR A 76 -11.04 -13.13 -6.91
N ASP A 77 -12.37 -13.29 -6.95
CA ASP A 77 -13.09 -13.77 -8.15
C ASP A 77 -13.17 -12.70 -9.27
N SER A 78 -12.50 -11.56 -9.09
CA SER A 78 -12.43 -10.40 -10.00
C SER A 78 -11.03 -10.27 -10.62
N ASP A 79 -10.85 -9.35 -11.58
CA ASP A 79 -9.54 -8.89 -12.05
C ASP A 79 -8.79 -8.05 -10.99
N ASP A 80 -9.48 -7.72 -9.90
CA ASP A 80 -8.88 -7.08 -8.73
C ASP A 80 -7.91 -8.02 -8.02
N ARG A 81 -6.82 -7.46 -7.50
CA ARG A 81 -5.83 -8.20 -6.74
C ARG A 81 -5.64 -7.50 -5.41
N SER A 82 -5.53 -8.26 -4.33
CA SER A 82 -5.13 -7.68 -3.04
C SER A 82 -4.07 -8.52 -2.38
N ALA A 83 -3.39 -7.91 -1.42
CA ALA A 83 -2.48 -8.63 -0.54
C ALA A 83 -2.61 -8.08 0.86
N ARG A 84 -2.76 -8.99 1.83
CA ARG A 84 -2.64 -8.67 3.24
C ARG A 84 -1.17 -8.43 3.57
N ILE A 85 -0.91 -7.39 4.34
CA ILE A 85 0.43 -6.95 4.71
C ILE A 85 0.58 -6.97 6.23
N ILE A 86 1.68 -7.55 6.71
CA ILE A 86 2.01 -7.64 8.13
C ILE A 86 3.42 -7.08 8.34
N LYS A 87 3.52 -6.13 9.29
CA LYS A 87 4.75 -5.46 9.72
C LYS A 87 4.63 -5.17 11.23
N PRO A 88 5.71 -5.30 12.03
CA PRO A 88 5.70 -4.77 13.39
C PRO A 88 5.28 -3.30 13.43
N GLY A 89 4.41 -2.91 14.37
CA GLY A 89 3.86 -1.55 14.46
C GLY A 89 2.64 -1.31 13.56
N LEU A 90 2.15 -2.32 12.86
CA LEU A 90 0.97 -2.24 11.99
C LEU A 90 -0.11 -3.23 12.46
N ALA A 91 -1.22 -2.72 12.98
CA ALA A 91 -2.35 -3.51 13.46
C ALA A 91 -3.09 -4.18 12.28
N SER A 92 -3.18 -3.49 11.15
CA SER A 92 -3.73 -4.05 9.91
C SER A 92 -3.13 -3.36 8.68
N GLY A 93 -3.01 -4.10 7.58
CA GLY A 93 -2.51 -3.57 6.33
C GLY A 93 -2.99 -4.39 5.15
N ARG A 94 -3.43 -3.70 4.10
CA ARG A 94 -3.80 -4.32 2.84
C ARG A 94 -3.48 -3.40 1.68
N LEU A 95 -2.90 -3.97 0.63
CA LEU A 95 -2.65 -3.31 -0.64
C LEU A 95 -3.58 -3.90 -1.69
N TYR A 96 -4.31 -3.05 -2.40
CA TYR A 96 -5.25 -3.39 -3.45
C TYR A 96 -4.73 -2.87 -4.79
N ALA A 97 -4.89 -3.66 -5.84
CA ALA A 97 -4.71 -3.27 -7.23
C ALA A 97 -6.04 -3.47 -7.97
N SER A 98 -6.61 -2.38 -8.45
CA SER A 98 -7.89 -2.34 -9.18
C SER A 98 -7.89 -1.17 -10.14
N ASN A 99 -8.46 -1.33 -11.34
CA ASN A 99 -8.54 -0.28 -12.36
C ASN A 99 -7.24 0.54 -12.49
N GLN A 100 -6.10 -0.16 -12.61
CA GLN A 100 -4.77 0.45 -12.80
C GLN A 100 -4.32 1.36 -11.65
N SER A 101 -4.95 1.19 -10.48
CA SER A 101 -4.65 1.92 -9.26
C SER A 101 -4.14 0.96 -8.19
N LEU A 102 -3.09 1.36 -7.49
CA LEU A 102 -2.64 0.74 -6.26
C LEU A 102 -3.10 1.57 -5.08
N THR A 103 -3.86 0.97 -4.16
CA THR A 103 -4.33 1.63 -2.94
C THR A 103 -3.96 0.80 -1.73
N PHE A 104 -3.22 1.37 -0.81
CA PHE A 104 -2.97 0.81 0.50
C PHE A 104 -3.93 1.40 1.52
N THR A 105 -4.42 0.54 2.42
CA THR A 105 -5.11 0.94 3.64
C THR A 105 -4.56 0.13 4.80
N GLY A 106 -4.26 0.78 5.91
CA GLY A 106 -3.84 0.11 7.14
C GLY A 106 -4.05 0.97 8.37
N SER A 107 -3.75 0.40 9.54
CA SER A 107 -3.78 1.11 10.82
C SER A 107 -2.51 0.78 11.59
N VAL A 108 -1.85 1.79 12.15
CA VAL A 108 -0.67 1.59 13.00
C VAL A 108 -1.08 1.20 14.42
N GLU A 109 -0.21 0.47 15.11
CA GLU A 109 -0.41 0.15 16.53
C GLU A 109 -0.16 1.40 17.40
N VAL A 110 -0.93 1.54 18.49
CA VAL A 110 -0.80 2.62 19.49
C VAL A 110 -0.04 2.15 20.72
#